data_AF-T1B1D6-F1
#
_entry.id   AF-T1B1D6-F1
#
_cell.length_a   1.000
_cell.length_b   1.000
_cell.length_c   1.000
_cell.angle_alpha   90.00
_cell.angle_beta   90.00
_cell.angle_gamma   90.00
#
_symmetry.space_group_name_H-M   'P 1'
#
loop_
_entity.id
_entity.type
_entity.pdbx_description
1 polymer ?
#
loop_
_entity_poly.entity_id
_entity_poly.type
_entity_poly.pdbx_seq_one_letter_code
_entity_poly.pdbx_strand_id
1 'polypeptide(L)' 'MAEVRERFSDLAVDVRSGVTLRVAGRAMLIRRQGRLCFVELHDESAKLQIMASESETRDFEAFFSLSLGDWVGIEGEVI' A
#
# COMPACT_ATOMS: atom_id res chain seq x y z
N MET A 1 2.79 0.95 -11.82
CA MET A 1 1.56 1.18 -11.00
C MET A 1 0.41 1.94 -11.71
N ALA A 2 0.62 2.55 -12.87
CA ALA A 2 -0.40 3.37 -13.53
C ALA A 2 -1.71 2.61 -13.89
N GLU A 3 -1.59 1.35 -14.33
CA GLU A 3 -2.73 0.50 -14.68
C GLU A 3 -3.68 0.25 -13.49
N VAL A 4 -3.15 0.08 -12.28
CA VAL A 4 -3.97 -0.09 -11.07
C VAL A 4 -4.74 1.20 -10.78
N ARG A 5 -4.09 2.36 -10.89
CA ARG A 5 -4.74 3.65 -10.67
C ARG A 5 -5.85 3.93 -11.69
N GLU A 6 -5.63 3.56 -12.95
CA GLU A 6 -6.62 3.73 -14.02
C GLU A 6 -7.79 2.76 -13.87
N ARG A 7 -7.53 1.50 -13.53
CA ARG A 7 -8.56 0.46 -13.43
C ARG A 7 -9.46 0.62 -12.20
N PHE A 8 -8.98 1.26 -11.15
CA PHE A 8 -9.74 1.47 -9.91
C PHE A 8 -9.97 2.96 -9.61
N SER A 9 -9.88 3.85 -10.62
CA SER A 9 -10.10 5.29 -10.44
C SER A 9 -11.51 5.64 -9.95
N ASP A 10 -12.50 4.81 -10.33
CA ASP A 10 -13.92 4.99 -9.99
C ASP A 10 -14.36 4.19 -8.76
N LEU A 11 -13.41 3.55 -8.06
CA LEU A 11 -13.73 2.81 -6.84
C LEU A 11 -14.14 3.83 -5.76
N ALA A 12 -15.35 3.67 -5.24
CA ALA A 12 -15.82 4.51 -4.15
C ALA A 12 -14.96 4.26 -2.89
N VAL A 13 -14.71 5.32 -2.13
CA VAL A 13 -13.91 5.23 -0.89
C VAL A 13 -14.53 4.19 0.04
N ASP A 14 -13.68 3.33 0.61
CA ASP A 14 -14.08 2.26 1.54
C ASP A 14 -14.81 1.08 0.87
N VAL A 15 -14.75 0.97 -0.46
CA VAL A 15 -15.28 -0.19 -1.19
C VAL A 15 -14.18 -1.17 -1.50
N ARG A 16 -14.21 -2.30 -0.80
CA ARG A 16 -13.37 -3.46 -1.09
C ARG A 16 -13.65 -4.00 -2.49
N SER A 17 -12.67 -3.93 -3.38
CA SER A 17 -12.81 -4.39 -4.76
C SER A 17 -12.85 -5.93 -4.88
N GLY A 18 -12.42 -6.67 -3.85
CA GLY A 18 -12.19 -8.11 -3.91
C GLY A 18 -10.97 -8.51 -4.73
N VAL A 19 -10.24 -7.54 -5.30
CA VAL A 19 -9.10 -7.80 -6.18
C VAL A 19 -7.80 -7.67 -5.39
N THR A 20 -7.12 -8.80 -5.20
CA THR A 20 -5.76 -8.84 -4.66
C THR A 20 -4.75 -8.59 -5.77
N LEU A 21 -3.84 -7.64 -5.55
CA LEU A 21 -2.78 -7.29 -6.48
C LEU A 21 -1.43 -7.32 -5.76
N ARG A 22 -0.36 -7.50 -6.54
CA ARG A 22 1.02 -7.35 -6.08
C ARG A 22 1.62 -6.12 -6.72
N VAL A 23 2.17 -5.24 -5.89
CA VAL A 23 2.86 -4.03 -6.34
C VAL A 23 4.21 -3.93 -5.68
N ALA A 24 5.19 -3.35 -6.37
CA ALA A 24 6.50 -3.07 -5.81
C ALA A 24 6.85 -1.60 -6.08
N GLY A 25 7.63 -1.01 -5.19
CA GLY A 25 8.06 0.37 -5.34
C GLY A 25 8.88 0.84 -4.15
N ARG A 26 9.13 2.14 -4.13
CA ARG A 26 9.92 2.81 -3.11
C ARG A 26 9.04 3.51 -2.09
N ALA A 27 9.26 3.28 -0.80
CA ALA A 27 8.52 3.95 0.26
C ALA A 27 8.95 5.42 0.36
N MET A 28 8.11 6.34 -0.11
CA MET A 28 8.43 7.77 -0.16
C MET A 28 7.72 8.59 0.92
N LEU A 29 6.78 7.99 1.64
CA LEU A 29 6.18 8.58 2.83
C LEU A 29 5.74 7.46 3.75
N ILE A 30 6.00 7.57 5.05
CA ILE A 30 5.57 6.59 6.04
C ILE A 30 4.93 7.32 7.21
N ARG A 31 3.68 6.96 7.53
CA ARG A 31 2.92 7.52 8.66
C ARG A 31 2.46 6.38 9.54
N ARG A 32 2.92 6.37 10.79
CA ARG A 32 2.60 5.34 11.78
C ARG A 32 1.66 5.93 12.81
N GLN A 33 0.58 5.23 13.12
CA GLN A 33 -0.40 5.65 14.11
C GLN A 33 -0.88 4.44 14.91
N GLY A 34 -0.18 4.15 16.01
CA GLY A 34 -0.46 2.97 16.84
C GLY A 34 -0.32 1.68 16.05
N ARG A 35 -1.44 0.97 15.85
CA ARG A 35 -1.54 -0.34 15.17
C ARG A 35 -1.89 -0.23 13.67
N LEU A 36 -1.74 0.96 13.11
CA LEU A 36 -2.01 1.27 11.72
C LEU A 36 -0.80 1.99 11.10
N CYS A 37 -0.41 1.58 9.91
CA CYS A 37 0.70 2.17 9.17
C CYS A 37 0.25 2.48 7.74
N PHE A 38 0.54 3.71 7.30
CA PHE A 38 0.31 4.16 5.94
C PHE A 38 1.64 4.41 5.26
N VAL A 39 1.81 3.86 4.06
CA VAL A 39 3.01 4.07 3.24
C VAL A 39 2.60 4.57 1.86
N GLU A 40 3.20 5.67 1.41
CA GLU A 40 3.10 6.08 0.00
C GLU A 40 4.21 5.40 -0.78
N LEU A 41 3.83 4.44 -1.63
CA LEU A 41 4.74 3.67 -2.46
C LEU A 41 4.81 4.33 -3.85
N HIS A 42 6.02 4.65 -4.30
CA HIS A 42 6.28 5.23 -5.61
C HIS A 42 6.95 4.20 -6.50
N ASP A 43 6.36 3.98 -7.65
CA ASP A 43 6.93 3.22 -8.75
C ASP A 43 7.21 4.20 -9.92
N GLU A 44 7.89 3.74 -10.97
CA GLU A 44 8.28 4.56 -12.12
C GLU A 44 7.09 5.27 -12.80
N SER A 45 5.90 4.69 -12.71
CA SER A 45 4.72 5.15 -13.46
C SER A 45 3.60 5.75 -12.60
N ALA A 46 3.55 5.48 -11.28
CA ALA A 46 2.56 6.11 -10.40
C ALA A 46 2.93 5.96 -8.92
N LYS A 47 2.19 6.70 -8.08
CA LYS A 47 2.17 6.54 -6.62
C LYS A 47 0.89 5.87 -6.13
N LEU A 48 1.00 4.98 -5.16
CA LEU A 48 -0.10 4.32 -4.46
C LEU A 48 0.02 4.47 -2.95
N GLN A 49 -1.10 4.62 -2.26
CA GLN A 49 -1.15 4.60 -0.81
C GLN A 49 -1.46 3.19 -0.35
N ILE A 50 -0.63 2.68 0.55
CA ILE A 50 -0.78 1.38 1.18
C ILE A 50 -1.22 1.61 2.62
N MET A 51 -2.25 0.89 3.02
CA MET A 51 -2.71 0.82 4.40
C MET A 51 -2.44 -0.58 4.94
N ALA A 52 -1.70 -0.66 6.03
CA ALA A 52 -1.45 -1.90 6.75
C ALA A 52 -1.93 -1.75 8.19
N SER A 53 -2.84 -2.62 8.62
CA SER A 53 -3.29 -2.74 10.00
C SER A 53 -2.70 -4.01 10.63
N GLU A 54 -2.44 -3.99 11.93
CA GLU A 54 -1.96 -5.18 12.68
C GLU A 54 -2.94 -6.36 12.57
N SER A 55 -4.24 -6.08 12.44
CA SER A 55 -5.29 -7.11 12.33
C SER A 55 -5.38 -7.78 10.96
N GLU A 56 -4.99 -7.10 9.87
CA GLU A 56 -5.17 -7.60 8.50
C GLU A 56 -3.84 -7.96 7.82
N THR A 57 -2.70 -7.57 8.41
CA THR A 57 -1.38 -7.77 7.81
C THR A 57 -0.61 -8.86 8.55
N ARG A 58 -0.28 -9.96 7.87
CA ARG A 58 0.47 -11.08 8.45
C ARG A 58 1.84 -10.64 8.98
N ASP A 59 2.57 -9.85 8.20
CA ASP A 59 3.94 -9.40 8.49
C ASP A 59 3.96 -7.91 8.90
N PHE A 60 3.04 -7.51 9.78
CA PHE A 60 2.87 -6.11 10.18
C PHE A 60 4.15 -5.51 10.78
N GLU A 61 4.90 -6.25 11.60
CA GLU A 61 6.14 -5.74 12.21
C GLU A 61 7.21 -5.42 11.15
N ALA A 62 7.37 -6.28 10.15
CA ALA A 62 8.29 -6.05 9.04
C ALA A 62 7.89 -4.78 8.27
N PHE A 63 6.60 -4.63 7.95
CA PHE A 63 6.06 -3.44 7.30
C PHE A 63 6.23 -2.18 8.17
N PHE A 64 6.00 -2.29 9.48
CA PHE A 64 6.13 -1.19 10.42
C PHE A 64 7.59 -0.74 10.57
N SER A 65 8.56 -1.62 10.33
CA SER A 65 10.00 -1.31 10.37
C SER A 65 10.55 -0.66 9.10
N LEU A 66 9.76 -0.51 8.02
CA LEU A 66 10.20 0.11 6.77
C LEU A 66 10.75 1.52 6.96
N SER A 67 11.83 1.84 6.27
CA SER A 67 12.43 3.17 6.26
C SER A 67 12.08 3.94 4.99
N LEU A 68 12.13 5.27 5.09
CA LEU A 68 11.97 6.14 3.94
C LEU A 68 13.05 5.82 2.90
N GLY A 69 12.64 5.52 1.69
CA GLY A 69 13.51 5.17 0.58
C GLY A 69 13.74 3.68 0.39
N ASP A 70 13.19 2.81 1.24
CA ASP A 70 13.27 1.36 1.08
C ASP A 70 12.45 0.89 -0.12
N TRP A 71 12.97 -0.13 -0.81
CA TRP A 71 12.22 -0.86 -1.82
C TRP A 71 11.46 -2.01 -1.17
N VAL A 72 10.16 -2.09 -1.43
CA VAL A 72 9.29 -3.11 -0.85
C VAL A 72 8.28 -3.61 -1.88
N GLY A 73 8.03 -4.92 -1.86
CA GLY A 73 6.93 -5.57 -2.56
C GLY A 73 5.77 -5.83 -1.60
N ILE A 74 4.56 -5.51 -2.02
CA ILE A 74 3.35 -5.55 -1.20
C ILE A 74 2.29 -6.32 -1.98
N GLU A 75 1.66 -7.28 -1.32
CA GLU A 75 0.46 -7.95 -1.80
C GLU A 75 -0.71 -7.51 -0.92
N GLY A 76 -1.81 -7.07 -1.54
CA GLY A 76 -2.97 -6.61 -0.80
C GLY A 76 -4.18 -6.42 -1.70
N GLU A 77 -5.33 -6.21 -1.06
CA GLU A 77 -6.58 -5.90 -1.75
C GLU A 77 -6.68 -4.40 -2.04
N VAL A 78 -7.27 -4.03 -3.18
CA VAL A 78 -7.58 -2.63 -3.49
C VAL A 78 -8.91 -2.23 -2.84
N ILE A 79 -8.91 -1.10 -2.14
CA ILE A 79 -10.01 -0.53 -1.34
C ILE A 79 -10.14 0.97 -1.64
#